data_AF-A0A6J4QC30-F1
#
_entry.id   AF-A0A6J4QC30-F1
#
_cell.length_a   1.000
_cell.length_b   1.000
_cell.length_c   1.000
_cell.angle_alpha   90.00
_cell.angle_beta   90.00
_cell.angle_gamma   90.00
#
_symmetry.space_group_name_H-M   'P 1'
#
loop_
_entity.id
_entity.type
_entity.pdbx_description
1 polymer ?
#
loop_
_entity_poly.entity_id
_entity_poly.type
_entity_poly.pdbx_seq_one_letter_code
_entity_poly.pdbx_strand_id
1 'polypeptide(L)' 'MGETMLRVANVKSEDDLEAVRDALDQIGAAYEHVDSEPNEDSYPQTAYFQVQSDLSNNADALMAQLSEERGLEAEIL' A
#
# COMPACT_ATOMS: atom_id res chain seq x y z
N MET A 1 16.22 -12.33 5.45
CA MET A 1 15.53 -11.51 4.44
C MET A 1 14.33 -10.95 5.17
N GLY A 2 14.28 -9.63 5.35
CA GLY A 2 13.15 -9.00 6.04
C GLY A 2 11.97 -8.94 5.08
N GLU A 3 10.81 -9.36 5.57
CA GLU A 3 9.53 -9.12 4.93
C GLU A 3 8.83 -8.08 5.79
N THR A 4 8.32 -7.03 5.18
CA THR A 4 7.70 -5.88 5.85
C THR A 4 6.27 -5.77 5.35
N MET A 5 5.29 -5.65 6.24
CA MET A 5 3.89 -5.60 5.84
C MET A 5 3.45 -4.14 5.73
N LEU A 6 3.01 -3.72 4.55
CA LEU A 6 2.40 -2.42 4.28
C LEU A 6 0.88 -2.55 4.39
N ARG A 7 0.28 -1.80 5.30
CA ARG A 7 -1.16 -1.63 5.45
C ARG A 7 -1.57 -0.32 4.81
N VAL A 8 -2.56 -0.34 3.93
CA VAL A 8 -3.14 0.87 3.30
C VAL A 8 -4.62 0.95 3.63
N ALA A 9 -4.99 1.85 4.52
CA ALA A 9 -6.37 2.14 4.87
C ALA A 9 -6.96 3.27 4.00
N ASN A 10 -8.29 3.41 4.08
CA ASN A 10 -9.07 4.40 3.34
C ASN A 10 -9.07 4.22 1.81
N VAL A 11 -8.83 2.99 1.33
CA VAL A 11 -9.00 2.64 -0.08
C VAL A 11 -10.49 2.73 -0.39
N LYS A 12 -10.88 3.54 -1.37
CA LYS A 12 -12.29 3.78 -1.72
C LYS A 12 -12.66 3.19 -3.08
N SER A 13 -11.68 2.74 -3.85
CA SER A 13 -11.85 2.20 -5.19
C SER A 13 -10.66 1.33 -5.59
N GLU A 14 -10.83 0.51 -6.62
CA GLU A 14 -9.72 -0.21 -7.25
C GLU A 14 -8.63 0.73 -7.78
N ASP A 15 -9.00 1.95 -8.21
CA ASP A 15 -8.07 3.00 -8.64
C ASP A 15 -7.06 3.38 -7.55
N ASP A 16 -7.48 3.33 -6.28
CA ASP A 16 -6.61 3.59 -5.14
C ASP A 16 -5.65 2.42 -4.90
N LEU A 17 -6.10 1.17 -5.09
CA LEU A 17 -5.22 0.00 -5.04
C LEU A 17 -4.19 0.03 -6.17
N GLU A 18 -4.61 0.43 -7.37
CA GLU A 18 -3.72 0.55 -8.53
C GLU A 18 -2.67 1.63 -8.28
N ALA A 19 -3.03 2.76 -7.68
CA ALA A 19 -2.08 3.79 -7.28
C ALA A 19 -1.04 3.29 -6.26
N VAL A 20 -1.44 2.47 -5.28
CA VAL A 20 -0.49 1.84 -4.33
C VAL A 20 0.50 0.95 -5.08
N ARG A 21 0.00 0.13 -6.01
CA ARG A 21 0.82 -0.79 -6.81
C ARG A 21 1.78 -0.06 -7.73
N ASP A 22 1.32 0.99 -8.40
CA ASP A 22 2.14 1.83 -9.28
C ASP A 22 3.26 2.54 -8.50
N ALA A 23 2.92 3.10 -7.33
CA ALA A 23 3.91 3.72 -6.46
C ALA A 23 4.96 2.69 -5.97
N LEU A 24 4.53 1.48 -5.62
CA LEU A 24 5.45 0.39 -5.22
C LEU A 24 6.37 -0.03 -6.37
N ASP A 25 5.84 -0.14 -7.59
CA ASP A 25 6.62 -0.46 -8.79
C ASP A 25 7.64 0.65 -9.11
N GLN A 26 7.25 1.92 -8.96
CA GLN A 26 8.10 3.09 -9.19
C GLN A 26 9.35 3.10 -8.30
N ILE A 27 9.24 2.62 -7.06
CA ILE A 27 10.38 2.53 -6.13
C ILE A 27 11.15 1.21 -6.24
N GLY A 28 10.77 0.33 -7.18
CA GLY A 28 11.40 -0.96 -7.41
C GLY A 28 11.10 -1.98 -6.31
N ALA A 29 9.98 -1.83 -5.62
CA ALA A 29 9.55 -2.73 -4.56
C ALA A 29 9.10 -4.08 -5.11
N ALA A 30 9.61 -5.18 -4.57
CA ALA A 30 8.90 -6.44 -4.68
C ALA A 30 7.76 -6.45 -3.64
N TYR A 31 6.52 -6.53 -4.09
CA TYR A 31 5.34 -6.59 -3.24
C TYR A 31 4.41 -7.74 -3.63
N GLU A 32 3.65 -8.24 -2.66
CA GLU A 32 2.59 -9.22 -2.82
C GLU A 32 1.34 -8.71 -2.11
N HIS A 33 0.19 -8.74 -2.79
CA HIS A 33 -1.08 -8.36 -2.15
C HIS A 33 -1.57 -9.54 -1.30
N VAL A 34 -1.79 -9.28 -0.01
CA VAL A 34 -2.08 -10.30 1.00
C VAL A 34 -3.58 -10.44 1.21
N ASP A 35 -4.25 -9.32 1.51
CA ASP A 35 -5.67 -9.32 1.90
C ASP A 35 -6.29 -7.92 1.80
N SER A 36 -7.61 -7.81 1.95
CA SER A 36 -8.34 -6.54 1.98
C SER A 36 -9.60 -6.62 2.85
N GLU A 37 -9.74 -5.68 3.80
CA GLU A 37 -10.84 -5.66 4.77
C GLU A 37 -11.65 -4.35 4.78
N PRO A 38 -12.99 -4.40 4.79
CA PRO A 38 -13.81 -5.60 4.60
C PRO A 38 -13.66 -6.11 3.15
N ASN A 39 -13.83 -7.41 2.92
CA ASN A 39 -13.70 -8.08 1.60
C ASN A 39 -14.11 -7.20 0.39
N GLU A 40 -13.52 -7.49 -0.77
CA GLU A 40 -13.52 -6.75 -2.07
C GLU A 40 -14.85 -6.11 -2.56
N ASP A 41 -15.99 -6.42 -1.95
CA ASP A 41 -17.32 -5.91 -2.29
C ASP A 41 -17.74 -4.67 -1.46
N SER A 42 -16.88 -4.12 -0.58
CA SER A 42 -17.26 -2.99 0.26
C SER A 42 -16.14 -2.00 0.57
N TYR A 43 -16.37 -0.75 0.16
CA TYR A 43 -15.50 0.39 0.45
C TYR A 43 -16.08 1.28 1.57
N PRO A 44 -15.25 1.96 2.38
CA PRO A 44 -13.79 1.94 2.34
C PRO A 44 -13.19 0.63 2.87
N GLN A 45 -12.09 0.20 2.26
CA GLN A 45 -11.35 -0.98 2.65
C GLN A 45 -9.91 -0.65 3.09
N THR A 46 -9.30 -1.59 3.78
CA THR A 46 -7.92 -1.61 4.22
C THR A 46 -7.23 -2.75 3.50
N ALA A 47 -6.28 -2.42 2.62
CA ALA A 47 -5.52 -3.39 1.87
C ALA A 47 -4.18 -3.68 2.56
N TYR A 48 -3.75 -4.94 2.52
CA TYR A 48 -2.48 -5.38 3.09
C TYR A 48 -1.57 -5.89 1.97
N PHE A 49 -0.32 -5.43 1.97
CA PHE A 49 0.71 -5.80 1.02
C PHE A 49 1.94 -6.27 1.79
N GLN A 50 2.49 -7.41 1.39
CA GLN A 50 3.77 -7.87 1.89
C GLN A 50 4.87 -7.34 0.97
N VAL A 51 5.80 -6.57 1.51
CA VAL A 51 6.85 -5.88 0.75
C VAL A 51 8.22 -6.40 1.19
N GLN A 52 9.11 -6.70 0.25
CA GLN A 52 10.46 -7.15 0.57
C GLN A 52 11.33 -5.95 1.02
N SER A 53 12.02 -6.08 2.17
CA SER A 53 12.51 -5.00 3.04
C SER A 53 13.51 -3.95 2.49
N ASP A 54 13.78 -3.87 1.19
CA ASP A 54 14.55 -2.72 0.64
C ASP A 54 13.72 -1.42 0.61
N LEU A 55 12.45 -1.49 1.02
CA LEU A 55 11.55 -0.34 1.01
C LEU A 55 11.81 0.71 2.07
N SER A 56 12.45 0.39 3.21
CA SER A 56 12.35 1.25 4.40
C SER A 56 12.86 2.69 4.18
N ASN A 57 13.75 2.91 3.20
CA ASN A 57 14.22 4.26 2.86
C ASN A 57 13.27 5.04 1.94
N ASN A 58 12.45 4.34 1.14
CA ASN A 58 11.52 4.95 0.19
C ASN A 58 10.05 4.85 0.63
N ALA A 59 9.78 4.06 1.67
CA ALA A 59 8.45 3.82 2.19
C ALA A 59 7.79 5.11 2.69
N ASP A 60 8.50 5.93 3.47
CA ASP A 60 7.97 7.21 3.96
C ASP A 60 7.57 8.15 2.82
N ALA A 61 8.36 8.19 1.74
CA ALA A 61 8.05 8.99 0.57
C ALA A 61 6.81 8.47 -0.17
N LEU A 62 6.70 7.14 -0.31
CA LEU A 62 5.54 6.48 -0.90
C LEU A 62 4.27 6.71 -0.06
N MET A 63 4.37 6.57 1.27
CA MET A 63 3.25 6.80 2.20
C MET A 63 2.78 8.25 2.14
N ALA A 64 3.71 9.21 2.10
CA ALA A 64 3.39 10.63 1.94
C ALA A 64 2.68 10.91 0.60
N GLN A 65 3.19 10.34 -0.50
CA GLN A 65 2.60 10.50 -1.83
C GLN A 65 1.17 9.95 -1.90
N LEU A 66 0.94 8.73 -1.42
CA LEU A 66 -0.39 8.11 -1.41
C LEU A 66 -1.39 8.88 -0.52
N SER A 67 -0.90 9.44 0.58
CA SER A 67 -1.71 10.28 1.46
C SER A 67 -2.06 11.63 0.83
N GLU A 68 -1.10 12.31 0.18
CA GLU A 68 -1.34 13.61 -0.46
C GLU A 68 -2.19 13.49 -1.73
N GLU A 69 -1.95 12.50 -2.58
CA GLU A 69 -2.64 12.38 -3.87
C GLU A 69 -4.04 11.77 -3.73
N ARG A 70 -4.21 10.78 -2.85
CA ARG A 70 -5.42 9.97 -2.77
C ARG A 70 -6.10 10.02 -1.39
N GLY A 71 -5.46 10.61 -0.38
CA GLY A 71 -5.96 10.61 0.99
C GLY A 71 -5.86 9.24 1.67
N LEU A 72 -4.97 8.37 1.19
CA LEU A 72 -4.77 7.03 1.74
C LEU A 72 -3.92 7.08 3.01
N GLU A 73 -4.16 6.13 3.90
CA GLU A 73 -3.41 5.98 5.14
C GLU A 73 -2.55 4.73 5.05
N ALA A 74 -1.33 4.90 4.55
CA ALA A 74 -0.35 3.82 4.40
C ALA A 74 0.58 3.75 5.62
N GLU A 75 0.82 2.55 6.14
CA GLU A 75 1.60 2.27 7.36
C GLU A 75 2.37 0.95 7.22
N ILE A 76 3.63 0.92 7.67
CA ILE A 76 4.42 -0.30 7.79
C ILE A 76 4.22 -0.95 9.17
N LEU A 77 3.95 -2.26 9.19
CA LEU A 77 3.82 -3.13 10.37
C LEU A 77 5.08 -3.98 10.64
#